data_AF-X0W6A3-F1
#
_entry.id   AF-X0W6A3-F1
#
_cell.length_a   1.000
_cell.length_b   1.000
_cell.length_c   1.000
_cell.angle_alpha   90.00
_cell.angle_beta   90.00
_cell.angle_gamma   90.00
#
_symmetry.space_group_name_H-M   'P 1'
#
loop_
_entity.id
_entity.type
_entity.pdbx_description
1 polymer ?
#
loop_
_entity_poly.entity_id
_entity_poly.type
_entity_poly.pdbx_seq_one_letter_code
_entity_poly.pdbx_strand_id
1 'polypeptide(L)'
;ALKVFQRVADYNSEIDRFFSEKLLGKKILRMSFVDGKELRYGENPHQRGTYFRDPGSGFGFSQLNGKPLSFNNLSDMNAAVSIAGEFDEDECVSVVVKHANPCGVATGKTPLDAFKLARQTDPLSAFGGIISFNMEVALDVAQEINKTFVEVVVAPSFSKQGLDELRQKKNLRVIEINKFPDLSGEHDYKKISGGLLVQDVDTKELRKADLKTVTEKRPTEEQIQAMMFGWRVLRHVKSNAVIFVGKDRTLGIGAGQMS
;
A
#
# COMPACT_ATOMS: atom_id res chain seq x y z
N ALA A 1 -2.55 11.60 35.85
CA ALA A 1 -2.46 10.19 36.30
C ALA A 1 -2.39 9.20 35.13
N LEU A 2 -3.41 9.04 34.29
CA LEU A 2 -3.45 8.02 33.23
C LEU A 2 -2.27 8.07 32.23
N LYS A 3 -1.89 9.26 31.75
CA LYS A 3 -0.72 9.43 30.88
C LYS A 3 0.59 8.92 31.50
N VAL A 4 0.72 9.02 32.83
CA VAL A 4 1.89 8.51 33.57
C VAL A 4 1.89 6.98 33.55
N PHE A 5 0.73 6.35 33.78
CA PHE A 5 0.62 4.89 33.72
C PHE A 5 0.91 4.34 32.32
N GLN A 6 0.41 4.99 31.26
CA GLN A 6 0.72 4.61 29.88
C GLN A 6 2.23 4.67 29.63
N ARG A 7 2.88 5.78 30.02
CA ARG A 7 4.32 5.93 29.85
C ARG A 7 5.13 4.90 30.64
N VAL A 8 4.71 4.56 31.86
CA VAL A 8 5.34 3.51 32.67
C VAL A 8 5.15 2.13 32.02
N ALA A 9 3.99 1.85 31.43
CA ALA A 9 3.73 0.60 30.73
C ALA A 9 4.60 0.45 29.48
N ASP A 10 4.73 1.49 28.66
CA ASP A 10 5.63 1.50 27.49
C ASP A 10 7.08 1.28 27.93
N TYR A 11 7.53 2.01 28.95
CA TYR A 11 8.90 1.90 29.48
C TYR A 11 9.21 0.49 30.01
N ASN A 12 8.31 -0.09 30.79
CA ASN A 12 8.48 -1.45 31.32
C ASN A 12 8.42 -2.51 30.21
N SER A 13 7.66 -2.27 29.13
CA SER A 13 7.61 -3.17 27.98
C SER A 13 8.97 -3.23 27.26
N GLU A 14 9.66 -2.10 27.12
CA GLU A 14 11.01 -2.05 26.54
C GLU A 14 12.05 -2.76 27.44
N ILE A 15 11.97 -2.56 28.76
CA ILE A 15 12.82 -3.25 29.73
C ILE A 15 12.64 -4.77 29.64
N ASP A 16 11.38 -5.23 29.63
CA ASP A 16 11.05 -6.66 29.56
C ASP A 16 11.59 -7.30 28.27
N ARG A 17 11.39 -6.64 27.12
CA ARG A 17 11.91 -7.10 25.83
C ARG A 17 13.43 -7.30 25.88
N PHE A 18 14.16 -6.28 26.35
CA PHE A 18 15.62 -6.31 26.42
C PHE A 18 16.16 -7.39 27.36
N PHE A 19 15.65 -7.46 28.59
CA PHE A 19 16.18 -8.40 29.57
C PHE A 19 15.72 -9.84 29.35
N SER A 20 14.52 -10.06 28.81
CA SER A 20 14.05 -11.40 28.48
C SER A 20 14.89 -12.05 27.39
N GLU A 21 15.30 -11.30 26.36
CA GLU A 21 16.22 -11.78 25.35
C GLU A 21 17.63 -11.98 25.94
N LYS A 22 18.19 -10.94 26.57
CA LYS A 22 19.59 -10.92 27.00
C LYS A 22 19.92 -11.86 28.16
N LEU A 23 19.03 -11.99 29.14
CA LEU A 23 19.29 -12.76 30.37
C LEU A 23 18.67 -14.16 30.34
N LEU A 24 17.54 -14.32 29.64
CA LEU A 24 16.77 -15.57 29.67
C LEU A 24 16.75 -16.30 28.32
N GLY A 25 17.25 -15.68 27.25
CA GLY A 25 17.15 -16.23 25.89
C GLY A 25 15.71 -16.42 25.42
N LYS A 26 14.75 -15.70 26.02
CA LYS A 26 13.32 -15.80 25.70
C LYS A 26 12.91 -14.70 24.73
N LYS A 27 12.23 -15.08 23.65
CA LYS A 27 11.57 -14.13 22.75
C LYS A 27 10.22 -13.72 23.34
N ILE A 28 10.07 -12.44 23.70
CA ILE A 28 8.80 -11.86 24.16
C ILE A 28 8.40 -10.77 23.18
N LEU A 29 7.13 -10.80 22.76
CA LEU A 29 6.55 -9.74 21.94
C LEU A 29 5.79 -8.75 22.82
N ARG A 30 6.17 -7.46 22.71
CA ARG A 30 5.44 -6.32 23.27
C ARG A 30 5.15 -5.36 22.12
N MET A 31 3.88 -5.03 21.91
CA MET A 31 3.45 -4.09 20.88
C MET A 31 2.79 -2.89 21.56
N SER A 32 3.06 -1.69 21.06
CA SER A 32 2.42 -0.46 21.54
C SER A 32 1.75 0.23 20.36
N PHE A 33 0.43 0.40 20.45
CA PHE A 33 -0.37 1.15 19.50
C PHE A 33 -1.20 2.18 20.26
N VAL A 34 -1.34 3.38 19.70
CA VAL A 34 -1.91 4.54 20.38
C VAL A 34 -3.00 5.20 19.53
N ASP A 35 -3.67 6.21 20.10
CA ASP A 35 -4.60 7.08 19.38
C ASP A 35 -5.71 6.32 18.61
N GLY A 36 -6.38 5.39 19.28
CA GLY A 36 -7.48 4.61 18.71
C GLY A 36 -8.59 5.50 18.13
N LYS A 37 -8.86 5.36 16.83
CA LYS A 37 -9.90 6.06 16.09
C LYS A 37 -10.97 5.07 15.66
N GLU A 38 -12.19 5.25 16.14
CA GLU A 38 -13.32 4.43 15.73
C GLU A 38 -13.61 4.61 14.23
N LEU A 39 -13.83 3.48 13.57
CA LEU A 39 -14.25 3.40 12.18
C LEU A 39 -15.75 3.11 12.13
N ARG A 40 -16.37 3.42 10.99
CA ARG A 40 -17.83 3.24 10.83
C ARG A 40 -18.30 1.81 11.09
N TYR A 41 -17.48 0.84 10.71
CA TYR A 41 -17.63 -0.60 10.95
C TYR A 41 -16.27 -1.28 10.63
N GLY A 42 -16.15 -2.58 10.88
CA GLY A 42 -15.00 -3.42 10.52
C GLY A 42 -14.97 -3.74 9.03
N GLU A 43 -14.55 -4.95 8.63
CA GLU A 43 -14.61 -5.37 7.22
C GLU A 43 -16.04 -5.41 6.69
N ASN A 44 -16.98 -5.83 7.55
CA ASN A 44 -18.41 -5.94 7.25
C ASN A 44 -19.25 -5.03 8.17
N PRO A 45 -20.45 -4.57 7.73
CA PRO A 45 -21.26 -3.60 8.49
C PRO A 45 -21.66 -4.01 9.92
N HIS A 46 -21.71 -5.30 10.22
CA HIS A 46 -22.07 -5.82 11.55
C HIS A 46 -20.87 -5.86 12.52
N GLN A 47 -19.64 -5.68 12.03
CA GLN A 47 -18.42 -5.69 12.83
C GLN A 47 -18.07 -4.27 13.29
N ARG A 48 -17.51 -4.12 14.49
CA ARG A 48 -16.88 -2.86 14.92
C ARG A 48 -15.44 -2.80 14.41
N GLY A 49 -14.97 -1.61 14.06
CA GLY A 49 -13.59 -1.38 13.61
C GLY A 49 -12.97 -0.20 14.35
N THR A 50 -11.69 -0.32 14.69
CA THR A 50 -10.91 0.76 15.30
C THR A 50 -9.52 0.73 14.66
N TYR A 51 -9.08 1.89 14.16
CA TYR A 51 -7.71 2.09 13.70
C TYR A 51 -6.85 2.55 14.87
N PHE A 52 -5.73 1.91 15.11
CA PHE A 52 -4.72 2.39 16.07
C PHE A 52 -3.47 2.78 15.31
N ARG A 53 -2.84 3.88 15.75
CA ARG A 53 -1.60 4.38 15.17
C ARG A 53 -0.42 3.67 15.82
N ASP A 54 0.52 3.23 15.00
CA ASP A 54 1.84 2.85 15.46
C ASP A 54 2.67 4.12 15.70
N PRO A 55 3.22 4.35 16.91
CA PRO A 55 4.05 5.53 17.17
C PRO A 55 5.45 5.46 16.53
N GLY A 56 5.95 4.27 16.20
CA GLY A 56 7.29 4.03 15.64
C GLY A 56 7.31 3.76 14.14
N SER A 57 6.18 3.36 13.55
CA SER A 57 6.09 2.98 12.13
C SER A 57 4.93 3.68 11.40
N GLY A 58 4.94 3.60 10.06
CA GLY A 58 3.85 4.06 9.20
C GLY A 58 4.16 5.30 8.36
N PHE A 59 3.35 5.50 7.32
CA PHE A 59 3.51 6.61 6.37
C PHE A 59 2.98 7.94 6.89
N GLY A 60 2.06 7.92 7.88
CA GLY A 60 1.34 9.09 8.35
C GLY A 60 0.43 9.67 7.26
N PHE A 61 -0.81 10.00 7.59
CA PHE A 61 -1.73 10.52 6.58
C PHE A 61 -2.72 11.56 7.10
N SER A 62 -3.10 12.45 6.20
CA SER A 62 -4.08 13.51 6.41
C SER A 62 -5.21 13.39 5.41
N GLN A 63 -6.45 13.45 5.88
CA GLN A 63 -7.62 13.43 5.00
C GLN A 63 -8.03 14.86 4.63
N LEU A 64 -7.87 15.22 3.36
CA LEU A 64 -8.09 16.57 2.82
C LEU A 64 -9.50 16.81 2.27
N ASN A 65 -10.26 15.73 2.04
CA ASN A 65 -11.64 15.73 1.54
C ASN A 65 -12.37 14.42 1.84
N GLY A 66 -13.69 14.39 1.68
CA GLY A 66 -14.47 13.17 1.56
C GLY A 66 -15.10 12.66 2.86
N LYS A 67 -15.79 11.52 2.75
CA LYS A 67 -16.38 10.81 3.90
C LYS A 67 -15.28 10.23 4.80
N PRO A 68 -15.56 9.95 6.09
CA PRO A 68 -14.62 9.19 6.92
C PRO A 68 -14.15 7.89 6.25
N LEU A 69 -12.87 7.55 6.42
CA LEU A 69 -12.28 6.30 5.94
C LEU A 69 -12.94 5.09 6.63
N SER A 70 -13.25 4.05 5.84
CA SER A 70 -13.68 2.75 6.35
C SER A 70 -12.49 1.84 6.68
N PHE A 71 -12.75 0.69 7.32
CA PHE A 71 -11.74 -0.35 7.53
C PHE A 71 -11.11 -0.80 6.21
N ASN A 72 -11.96 -1.13 5.22
CA ASN A 72 -11.50 -1.57 3.91
C ASN A 72 -10.75 -0.44 3.16
N ASN A 73 -11.15 0.83 3.35
CA ASN A 73 -10.40 1.94 2.75
C ASN A 73 -8.97 2.03 3.30
N LEU A 74 -8.76 1.80 4.59
CA LEU A 74 -7.41 1.79 5.18
C LEU A 74 -6.58 0.60 4.68
N SER A 75 -7.18 -0.59 4.62
CA SER A 75 -6.52 -1.80 4.11
C SER A 75 -6.11 -1.66 2.63
N ASP A 76 -7.04 -1.22 1.78
CA ASP A 76 -6.79 -1.05 0.35
C ASP A 76 -5.80 0.10 0.09
N MET A 77 -5.85 1.18 0.89
CA MET A 77 -4.89 2.29 0.80
C MET A 77 -3.49 1.84 1.20
N ASN A 78 -3.36 1.01 2.25
CA ASN A 78 -2.07 0.45 2.63
C ASN A 78 -1.46 -0.38 1.50
N ALA A 79 -2.26 -1.22 0.83
CA ALA A 79 -1.80 -1.99 -0.33
C ALA A 79 -1.38 -1.07 -1.48
N ALA A 80 -2.18 -0.05 -1.80
CA ALA A 80 -1.89 0.88 -2.90
C ALA A 80 -0.58 1.67 -2.65
N VAL A 81 -0.39 2.18 -1.44
CA VAL A 81 0.82 2.92 -1.03
C VAL A 81 2.05 2.00 -1.02
N SER A 82 1.91 0.76 -0.54
CA SER A 82 3.02 -0.20 -0.50
C SER A 82 3.52 -0.55 -1.91
N ILE A 83 2.59 -0.76 -2.86
CA ILE A 83 2.96 -1.03 -4.26
C ILE A 83 3.61 0.19 -4.90
N ALA A 84 3.09 1.39 -4.65
CA ALA A 84 3.66 2.62 -5.21
C ALA A 84 5.09 2.88 -4.67
N GLY A 85 5.38 2.45 -3.44
CA GLY A 85 6.70 2.54 -2.82
C GLY A 85 7.73 1.51 -3.29
N GLU A 86 7.38 0.56 -4.17
CA GLU A 86 8.35 -0.39 -4.78
C GLU A 86 9.16 0.24 -5.92
N PHE A 87 8.80 1.46 -6.34
CA PHE A 87 9.38 2.14 -7.48
C PHE A 87 10.23 3.32 -7.02
N ASP A 88 11.24 3.66 -7.82
CA ASP A 88 12.14 4.76 -7.50
C ASP A 88 11.38 6.10 -7.47
N GLU A 89 11.85 7.04 -6.66
CA GLU A 89 11.17 8.34 -6.44
C GLU A 89 11.03 9.17 -7.73
N ASP A 90 11.89 8.94 -8.73
CA ASP A 90 11.90 9.62 -10.03
C ASP A 90 11.03 8.92 -11.10
N GLU A 91 10.55 7.70 -10.86
CA GLU A 91 9.58 7.04 -11.75
C GLU A 91 8.16 7.57 -11.47
N CYS A 92 7.44 8.12 -12.47
CA CYS A 92 6.03 8.49 -12.24
C CYS A 92 5.17 7.23 -12.17
N VAL A 93 4.59 6.90 -11.02
CA VAL A 93 3.85 5.65 -10.80
C VAL A 93 2.39 5.93 -10.45
N SER A 94 1.50 5.11 -10.98
CA SER A 94 0.11 5.03 -10.52
C SER A 94 -0.30 3.58 -10.27
N VAL A 95 -0.95 3.37 -9.12
CA VAL A 95 -1.47 2.07 -8.67
C VAL A 95 -2.97 2.20 -8.48
N VAL A 96 -3.74 1.25 -9.00
CA VAL A 96 -5.17 1.11 -8.76
C VAL A 96 -5.42 -0.20 -8.05
N VAL A 97 -6.03 -0.13 -6.87
CA VAL A 97 -6.32 -1.28 -5.99
C VAL A 97 -7.82 -1.43 -5.81
N LYS A 98 -8.25 -2.69 -5.67
CA LYS A 98 -9.59 -3.06 -5.20
C LYS A 98 -9.50 -4.33 -4.36
N HIS A 99 -10.07 -4.32 -3.15
CA HIS A 99 -10.06 -5.46 -2.23
C HIS A 99 -8.63 -5.99 -1.97
N ALA A 100 -7.73 -5.06 -1.61
CA ALA A 100 -6.33 -5.25 -1.29
C ALA A 100 -5.46 -5.91 -2.40
N ASN A 101 -5.96 -5.97 -3.64
CA ASN A 101 -5.22 -6.45 -4.80
C ASN A 101 -5.11 -5.34 -5.85
N PRO A 102 -3.97 -5.20 -6.55
CA PRO A 102 -3.88 -4.29 -7.69
C PRO A 102 -4.77 -4.80 -8.82
N CYS A 103 -5.59 -3.93 -9.39
CA CYS A 103 -6.24 -4.16 -10.68
C CYS A 103 -5.53 -3.43 -11.83
N GLY A 104 -4.57 -2.55 -11.51
CA GLY A 104 -3.68 -1.94 -12.50
C GLY A 104 -2.51 -1.21 -11.85
N VAL A 105 -1.32 -1.35 -12.41
CA VAL A 105 -0.11 -0.63 -12.01
C VAL A 105 0.61 -0.17 -13.27
N ALA A 106 1.12 1.05 -13.28
CA ALA A 106 1.93 1.52 -14.39
C ALA A 106 2.92 2.60 -13.96
N THR A 107 4.02 2.68 -14.71
CA THR A 107 4.92 3.83 -14.75
C THR A 107 4.68 4.64 -16.03
N GLY A 108 5.03 5.93 -16.01
CA GLY A 108 4.81 6.84 -17.12
C GLY A 108 5.81 7.99 -17.17
N LYS A 109 5.70 8.83 -18.20
CA LYS A 109 6.48 10.09 -18.28
C LYS A 109 5.91 11.17 -17.36
N THR A 110 4.63 11.06 -17.05
CA THR A 110 3.89 11.96 -16.16
C THR A 110 2.96 11.12 -15.28
N PRO A 111 2.52 11.65 -14.12
CA PRO A 111 1.51 10.96 -13.31
C PRO A 111 0.21 10.69 -14.08
N LEU A 112 -0.18 11.58 -15.01
CA LEU A 112 -1.36 11.38 -15.85
C LEU A 112 -1.20 10.20 -16.81
N ASP A 113 -0.03 10.05 -17.44
CA ASP A 113 0.26 8.92 -18.32
C ASP A 113 0.22 7.61 -17.53
N ALA A 114 0.89 7.57 -16.38
CA ALA A 114 0.90 6.41 -15.49
C ALA A 114 -0.52 6.02 -15.07
N PHE A 115 -1.36 6.98 -14.67
CA PHE A 115 -2.75 6.71 -14.30
C PHE A 115 -3.57 6.13 -15.45
N LYS A 116 -3.47 6.72 -16.65
CA LYS A 116 -4.19 6.24 -17.83
C LYS A 116 -3.79 4.81 -18.18
N LEU A 117 -2.49 4.49 -18.12
CA LEU A 117 -1.98 3.15 -18.38
C LEU A 117 -2.41 2.14 -17.31
N ALA A 118 -2.30 2.49 -16.03
CA ALA A 118 -2.73 1.63 -14.93
C ALA A 118 -4.22 1.30 -15.05
N ARG A 119 -5.07 2.32 -15.26
CA ARG A 119 -6.52 2.16 -15.42
C ARG A 119 -6.91 1.31 -16.63
N GLN A 120 -6.11 1.29 -17.70
CA GLN A 120 -6.36 0.47 -18.89
C GLN A 120 -6.18 -1.02 -18.66
N THR A 121 -5.49 -1.43 -17.59
CA THR A 121 -5.34 -2.86 -17.23
C THR A 121 -6.69 -3.52 -17.01
N ASP A 122 -7.53 -2.90 -16.17
CA ASP A 122 -8.90 -3.33 -15.92
C ASP A 122 -9.79 -2.12 -15.56
N PRO A 123 -10.39 -1.46 -16.56
CA PRO A 123 -11.23 -0.28 -16.33
C PRO A 123 -12.49 -0.58 -15.51
N LEU A 124 -12.99 -1.82 -15.54
CA LEU A 124 -14.20 -2.21 -14.83
C LEU A 124 -13.90 -2.38 -13.34
N SER A 125 -12.80 -3.04 -12.99
CA SER A 125 -12.36 -3.17 -11.61
C SER A 125 -11.89 -1.84 -11.03
N ALA A 126 -11.29 -0.96 -11.82
CA ALA A 126 -10.89 0.38 -11.37
C ALA A 126 -12.06 1.24 -10.85
N PHE A 127 -13.31 0.95 -11.28
CA PHE A 127 -14.49 1.61 -10.75
C PHE A 127 -14.69 1.32 -9.26
N GLY A 128 -14.70 2.37 -8.44
CA GLY A 128 -14.78 2.29 -6.99
C GLY A 128 -13.49 1.80 -6.33
N GLY A 129 -12.36 1.83 -7.06
CA GLY A 129 -11.05 1.48 -6.51
C GLY A 129 -10.44 2.57 -5.65
N ILE A 130 -9.24 2.28 -5.16
CA ILE A 130 -8.31 3.22 -4.53
C ILE A 130 -7.16 3.47 -5.49
N ILE A 131 -6.82 4.74 -5.70
CA ILE A 131 -5.71 5.13 -6.57
C ILE A 131 -4.58 5.70 -5.71
N SER A 132 -3.36 5.20 -5.91
CA SER A 132 -2.15 5.79 -5.33
C SER A 132 -1.24 6.36 -6.41
N PHE A 133 -0.59 7.48 -6.09
CA PHE A 133 0.50 8.08 -6.84
C PHE A 133 1.73 8.23 -5.95
N ASN A 134 2.92 8.05 -6.51
CA ASN A 134 4.18 8.36 -5.82
C ASN A 134 4.65 9.81 -5.98
N MET A 135 3.91 10.63 -6.73
CA MET A 135 4.20 12.03 -6.99
C MET A 135 2.97 12.91 -6.76
N GLU A 136 3.16 14.24 -6.85
CA GLU A 136 2.09 15.22 -6.73
C GLU A 136 0.96 14.97 -7.74
N VAL A 137 -0.29 15.06 -7.27
CA VAL A 137 -1.47 15.06 -8.13
C VAL A 137 -1.83 16.50 -8.51
N ALA A 138 -1.57 16.84 -9.78
CA ALA A 138 -1.90 18.13 -10.38
C ALA A 138 -3.33 18.16 -10.96
N LEU A 139 -3.72 19.31 -11.55
CA LEU A 139 -5.07 19.55 -12.06
C LEU A 139 -5.49 18.57 -13.15
N ASP A 140 -4.60 18.25 -14.09
CA ASP A 140 -4.85 17.35 -15.21
C ASP A 140 -5.14 15.91 -14.75
N VAL A 141 -4.39 15.42 -13.77
CA VAL A 141 -4.63 14.13 -13.11
C VAL A 141 -5.96 14.14 -12.37
N ALA A 142 -6.22 15.19 -11.58
CA ALA A 142 -7.46 15.34 -10.83
C ALA A 142 -8.70 15.34 -11.75
N GLN A 143 -8.63 16.05 -12.87
CA GLN A 143 -9.69 16.07 -13.89
C GLN A 143 -9.94 14.68 -14.48
N GLU A 144 -8.89 13.90 -14.77
CA GLU A 144 -9.04 12.54 -15.28
C GLU A 144 -9.66 11.61 -14.23
N ILE A 145 -9.26 11.70 -12.97
CA ILE A 145 -9.84 10.92 -11.86
C ILE A 145 -11.34 11.19 -11.75
N ASN A 146 -11.74 12.46 -11.75
CA ASN A 146 -13.14 12.89 -11.57
C ASN A 146 -14.12 12.42 -12.65
N LYS A 147 -13.61 11.94 -13.80
CA LYS A 147 -14.42 11.31 -14.86
C LYS A 147 -15.00 9.96 -14.45
N THR A 148 -14.45 9.33 -13.42
CA THR A 148 -14.88 8.01 -12.94
C THR A 148 -15.20 8.04 -11.45
N PHE A 149 -15.89 7.01 -10.96
CA PHE A 149 -16.11 6.86 -9.54
C PHE A 149 -14.89 6.17 -8.91
N VAL A 150 -14.31 6.83 -7.91
CA VAL A 150 -13.16 6.36 -7.13
C VAL A 150 -13.48 6.60 -5.66
N GLU A 151 -13.10 5.68 -4.78
CA GLU A 151 -13.37 5.83 -3.35
C GLU A 151 -12.32 6.67 -2.62
N VAL A 152 -11.05 6.44 -2.95
CA VAL A 152 -9.89 7.07 -2.31
C VAL A 152 -8.83 7.40 -3.36
N VAL A 153 -8.25 8.58 -3.27
CA VAL A 153 -7.01 8.95 -3.97
C VAL A 153 -5.97 9.27 -2.90
N VAL A 154 -4.78 8.69 -3.01
CA VAL A 154 -3.68 8.88 -2.08
C VAL A 154 -2.41 9.30 -2.82
N ALA A 155 -1.73 10.33 -2.34
CA ALA A 155 -0.51 10.88 -2.93
C ALA A 155 0.35 11.60 -1.88
N PRO A 156 1.65 11.84 -2.12
CA PRO A 156 2.48 12.63 -1.21
C PRO A 156 2.08 14.10 -1.14
N SER A 157 1.49 14.66 -2.21
CA SER A 157 0.96 16.02 -2.23
C SER A 157 -0.11 16.21 -3.32
N PHE A 158 -0.85 17.31 -3.22
CA PHE A 158 -1.81 17.75 -4.23
C PHE A 158 -1.58 19.22 -4.54
N SER A 159 -1.55 19.58 -5.82
CA SER A 159 -1.55 20.99 -6.19
C SER A 159 -2.86 21.65 -5.74
N LYS A 160 -2.86 22.95 -5.49
CA LYS A 160 -4.08 23.67 -5.07
C LYS A 160 -5.24 23.43 -6.04
N GLN A 161 -4.96 23.56 -7.35
CA GLN A 161 -5.95 23.35 -8.40
C GLN A 161 -6.40 21.89 -8.48
N GLY A 162 -5.49 20.92 -8.31
CA GLY A 162 -5.82 19.50 -8.26
C GLY A 162 -6.74 19.16 -7.09
N LEU A 163 -6.43 19.66 -5.89
CA LEU A 163 -7.26 19.46 -4.71
C LEU A 163 -8.64 20.10 -4.86
N ASP A 164 -8.73 21.31 -5.40
CA ASP A 164 -10.00 22.00 -5.64
C ASP A 164 -10.87 21.24 -6.65
N GLU A 165 -10.27 20.67 -7.70
CA GLU A 165 -10.94 19.80 -8.66
C GLU A 165 -11.46 18.52 -7.97
N LEU A 166 -10.62 17.78 -7.24
CA LEU A 166 -11.04 16.54 -6.54
C LEU A 166 -12.16 16.80 -5.51
N ARG A 167 -12.18 17.97 -4.87
CA ARG A 167 -13.20 18.38 -3.89
C ARG A 167 -14.59 18.54 -4.48
N GLN A 168 -14.73 18.67 -5.80
CA GLN A 168 -16.04 18.65 -6.46
C GLN A 168 -16.79 17.34 -6.20
N LYS A 169 -16.09 16.22 -6.00
CA LYS A 169 -16.65 14.95 -5.53
C LYS A 169 -16.69 14.93 -4.00
N LYS A 170 -17.79 15.39 -3.40
CA LYS A 170 -17.99 15.47 -1.94
C LYS A 170 -17.68 14.18 -1.16
N ASN A 171 -17.81 13.03 -1.80
CA ASN A 171 -17.62 11.72 -1.17
C ASN A 171 -16.22 11.13 -1.36
N LEU A 172 -15.44 11.63 -2.32
CA LEU A 172 -14.10 11.14 -2.63
C LEU A 172 -13.15 11.46 -1.48
N ARG A 173 -12.51 10.45 -0.90
CA ARG A 173 -11.45 10.69 0.08
C ARG A 173 -10.18 11.07 -0.66
N VAL A 174 -9.67 12.24 -0.36
CA VAL A 174 -8.37 12.70 -0.82
C VAL A 174 -7.43 12.62 0.36
N ILE A 175 -6.43 11.76 0.26
CA ILE A 175 -5.50 11.43 1.34
C ILE A 175 -4.09 11.88 0.95
N GLU A 176 -3.50 12.72 1.77
CA GLU A 176 -2.09 13.09 1.67
C GLU A 176 -1.28 12.23 2.62
N ILE A 177 -0.14 11.70 2.17
CA ILE A 177 0.79 10.91 2.99
C ILE A 177 2.10 11.67 3.20
N ASN A 178 2.75 11.49 4.35
CA ASN A 178 3.98 12.23 4.64
C ASN A 178 5.20 11.62 3.95
N LYS A 179 5.23 10.28 3.82
CA LYS A 179 6.30 9.52 3.17
C LYS A 179 5.81 8.15 2.75
N PHE A 180 6.47 7.50 1.81
CA PHE A 180 6.27 6.07 1.60
C PHE A 180 6.86 5.26 2.77
N PRO A 181 6.22 4.15 3.17
CA PRO A 181 6.71 3.35 4.29
C PRO A 181 7.98 2.58 3.87
N ASP A 182 9.08 2.81 4.57
CA ASP A 182 10.21 1.88 4.58
C ASP A 182 9.94 0.84 5.67
N LEU A 183 9.75 -0.41 5.24
CA LEU A 183 9.43 -1.55 6.11
C LEU A 183 10.66 -2.44 6.35
N SER A 184 11.86 -1.97 6.01
CA SER A 184 13.10 -2.71 6.21
C SER A 184 13.35 -2.98 7.69
N GLY A 185 13.40 -4.27 8.05
CA GLY A 185 13.57 -4.70 9.44
C GLY A 185 12.30 -4.67 10.28
N GLU A 186 11.14 -4.36 9.67
CA GLU A 186 9.83 -4.48 10.31
C GLU A 186 9.29 -5.91 10.21
N HIS A 187 8.26 -6.19 11.02
CA HIS A 187 7.59 -7.49 11.04
C HIS A 187 6.16 -7.41 10.47
N ASP A 188 5.76 -8.46 9.77
CA ASP A 188 4.37 -8.74 9.42
C ASP A 188 3.74 -9.69 10.45
N TYR A 189 2.45 -9.47 10.74
CA TYR A 189 1.73 -10.12 11.81
C TYR A 189 0.45 -10.77 11.30
N LYS A 190 0.30 -12.07 11.52
CA LYS A 190 -0.93 -12.80 11.18
C LYS A 190 -1.61 -13.36 12.42
N LYS A 191 -2.78 -12.81 12.75
CA LYS A 191 -3.60 -13.32 13.84
C LYS A 191 -4.15 -14.70 13.48
N ILE A 192 -4.01 -15.66 14.41
CA ILE A 192 -4.61 -16.99 14.31
C ILE A 192 -5.39 -17.31 15.59
N SER A 193 -6.26 -18.32 15.53
CA SER A 193 -6.88 -18.89 16.72
C SER A 193 -5.79 -19.39 17.67
N GLY A 194 -5.75 -18.84 18.89
CA GLY A 194 -4.79 -19.22 19.92
C GLY A 194 -3.44 -18.50 19.90
N GLY A 195 -3.15 -17.62 18.94
CA GLY A 195 -1.82 -16.99 18.86
C GLY A 195 -1.68 -15.83 17.89
N LEU A 196 -0.43 -15.47 17.61
CA LEU A 196 -0.01 -14.47 16.62
C LEU A 196 1.24 -15.01 15.93
N LEU A 197 1.21 -15.09 14.60
CA LEU A 197 2.39 -15.40 13.79
C LEU A 197 3.14 -14.11 13.50
N VAL A 198 4.46 -14.15 13.58
CA VAL A 198 5.36 -13.02 13.33
C VAL A 198 6.40 -13.46 12.30
N GLN A 199 6.58 -12.67 11.26
CA GLN A 199 7.60 -12.89 10.22
C GLN A 199 8.21 -11.56 9.82
N ASP A 200 9.36 -11.57 9.17
CA ASP A 200 9.90 -10.36 8.56
C ASP A 200 9.02 -9.91 7.39
N VAL A 201 8.91 -8.60 7.17
CA VAL A 201 8.28 -8.08 5.95
C VAL A 201 9.11 -8.48 4.74
N ASP A 202 8.45 -8.89 3.65
CA ASP A 202 9.14 -9.21 2.40
C ASP A 202 9.62 -7.95 1.69
N THR A 203 10.87 -7.56 1.95
CA THR A 203 11.54 -6.39 1.35
C THR A 203 12.61 -6.77 0.33
N LYS A 204 12.69 -8.05 -0.06
CA LYS A 204 13.80 -8.55 -0.90
C LYS A 204 13.79 -7.93 -2.30
N GLU A 205 14.74 -7.07 -2.60
CA GLU A 205 14.89 -6.56 -3.96
C GLU A 205 15.43 -7.65 -4.90
N LEU A 206 14.83 -7.80 -6.09
CA LEU A 206 15.38 -8.62 -7.16
C LEU A 206 16.22 -7.73 -8.07
N ARG A 207 17.48 -8.09 -8.32
CA ARG A 207 18.33 -7.37 -9.28
C ARG A 207 18.46 -8.16 -10.55
N LYS A 208 18.72 -7.47 -11.66
CA LYS A 208 18.96 -8.11 -12.97
C LYS A 208 20.08 -9.14 -12.93
N ALA A 209 21.10 -8.92 -12.11
CA ALA A 209 22.23 -9.85 -11.92
C ALA A 209 21.82 -11.17 -11.23
N ASP A 210 20.69 -11.19 -10.52
CA ASP A 210 20.17 -12.37 -9.85
C ASP A 210 19.39 -13.28 -10.82
N LEU A 211 19.10 -12.80 -12.05
CA LEU A 211 18.35 -13.55 -13.05
C LEU A 211 19.20 -14.64 -13.71
N LYS A 212 18.62 -15.84 -13.84
CA LYS A 212 19.21 -16.96 -14.58
C LYS A 212 18.30 -17.37 -15.73
N THR A 213 18.82 -17.31 -16.97
CA THR A 213 18.11 -17.87 -18.14
C THR A 213 18.21 -19.39 -18.12
N VAL A 214 17.05 -20.06 -18.14
CA VAL A 214 16.91 -21.53 -18.11
C VAL A 214 16.37 -22.11 -19.43
N THR A 215 16.21 -21.27 -20.46
CA THR A 215 15.70 -21.61 -21.79
C THR A 215 16.77 -21.41 -22.86
N GLU A 216 16.62 -22.03 -24.03
CA GLU A 216 17.51 -21.81 -25.18
C GLU A 216 17.43 -20.37 -25.70
N LYS A 217 16.20 -19.85 -25.83
CA LYS A 217 15.96 -18.47 -26.23
C LYS A 217 16.19 -17.53 -25.04
N ARG A 218 17.07 -16.56 -25.22
CA ARG A 218 17.33 -15.51 -24.21
C ARG A 218 16.28 -14.39 -24.31
N PRO A 219 15.83 -13.84 -23.17
CA PRO A 219 14.95 -12.69 -23.17
C PRO A 219 15.68 -11.46 -23.72
N THR A 220 14.94 -10.59 -24.43
CA THR A 220 15.45 -9.27 -24.83
C THR A 220 15.54 -8.33 -23.62
N GLU A 221 16.25 -7.21 -23.77
CA GLU A 221 16.35 -6.21 -22.70
C GLU A 221 14.97 -5.70 -22.24
N GLU A 222 14.08 -5.41 -23.19
CA GLU A 222 12.72 -4.97 -22.90
C GLU A 222 11.90 -6.04 -22.17
N GLN A 223 12.09 -7.32 -22.51
CA GLN A 223 11.46 -8.42 -21.78
C GLN A 223 12.01 -8.56 -20.37
N ILE A 224 13.32 -8.35 -20.18
CA ILE A 224 13.91 -8.31 -18.84
C ILE A 224 13.30 -7.15 -18.03
N GLN A 225 13.22 -5.94 -18.58
CA GLN A 225 12.59 -4.79 -17.93
C GLN A 225 11.13 -5.08 -17.55
N ALA A 226 10.35 -5.69 -18.45
CA ALA A 226 8.99 -6.12 -18.15
C ALA A 226 8.93 -7.15 -17.02
N MET A 227 9.84 -8.14 -16.98
CA MET A 227 9.91 -9.10 -15.89
C MET A 227 10.29 -8.44 -14.56
N MET A 228 11.20 -7.47 -14.55
CA MET A 228 11.57 -6.72 -13.34
C MET A 228 10.41 -5.86 -12.83
N PHE A 229 9.73 -5.13 -13.72
CA PHE A 229 8.49 -4.41 -13.39
C PHE A 229 7.45 -5.37 -12.81
N GLY A 230 7.22 -6.49 -13.49
CA GLY A 230 6.27 -7.50 -13.05
C GLY A 230 6.61 -8.07 -11.68
N TRP A 231 7.89 -8.37 -11.41
CA TRP A 231 8.30 -8.91 -10.13
C TRP A 231 7.96 -8.00 -8.95
N ARG A 232 8.23 -6.68 -9.09
CA ARG A 232 7.85 -5.66 -8.11
C ARG A 232 6.36 -5.68 -7.80
N VAL A 233 5.52 -5.75 -8.84
CA VAL A 233 4.05 -5.79 -8.68
C VAL A 233 3.56 -7.12 -8.13
N LEU A 234 4.11 -8.25 -8.61
CA LEU A 234 3.66 -9.60 -8.30
C LEU A 234 3.71 -9.92 -6.80
N ARG A 235 4.73 -9.42 -6.10
CA ARG A 235 4.87 -9.53 -4.63
C ARG A 235 3.60 -9.14 -3.88
N HIS A 236 2.89 -8.14 -4.37
CA HIS A 236 1.72 -7.55 -3.71
C HIS A 236 0.40 -8.18 -4.12
N VAL A 237 0.42 -9.13 -5.06
CA VAL A 237 -0.76 -9.86 -5.51
C VAL A 237 -0.96 -11.09 -4.61
N LYS A 238 -2.17 -11.29 -4.08
CA LYS A 238 -2.46 -12.45 -3.23
C LYS A 238 -2.28 -13.76 -4.02
N SER A 239 -1.57 -14.72 -3.45
CA SER A 239 -1.24 -15.99 -4.11
C SER A 239 -2.44 -16.96 -4.21
N ASN A 240 -2.48 -17.86 -5.20
CA ASN A 240 -1.56 -17.92 -6.35
C ASN A 240 -1.86 -16.79 -7.33
N ALA A 241 -0.80 -16.24 -7.93
CA ALA A 241 -0.87 -15.04 -8.74
C ALA A 241 -0.17 -15.23 -10.09
N VAL A 242 -0.79 -14.70 -11.14
CA VAL A 242 -0.23 -14.62 -12.50
C VAL A 242 -0.44 -13.20 -13.00
N ILE A 243 0.60 -12.57 -13.53
CA ILE A 243 0.49 -11.24 -14.13
C ILE A 243 1.04 -11.25 -15.55
N PHE A 244 0.38 -10.51 -16.42
CA PHE A 244 0.88 -10.14 -17.74
C PHE A 244 1.29 -8.68 -17.69
N VAL A 245 2.49 -8.36 -18.17
CA VAL A 245 3.09 -7.03 -18.03
C VAL A 245 3.81 -6.62 -19.30
N GLY A 246 3.77 -5.32 -19.61
CA GLY A 246 4.78 -4.65 -20.41
C GLY A 246 5.91 -4.14 -19.52
N LYS A 247 6.84 -3.38 -20.11
CA LYS A 247 7.93 -2.74 -19.33
C LYS A 247 7.45 -1.63 -18.40
N ASP A 248 6.28 -1.07 -18.68
CA ASP A 248 5.74 0.15 -18.09
C ASP A 248 4.39 -0.07 -17.40
N ARG A 249 3.74 -1.23 -17.55
CA ARG A 249 2.40 -1.45 -17.01
C ARG A 249 2.01 -2.91 -16.89
N THR A 250 1.04 -3.16 -16.03
CA THR A 250 0.24 -4.39 -16.06
C THR A 250 -0.70 -4.40 -17.27
N LEU A 251 -0.93 -5.60 -17.80
CA LEU A 251 -1.84 -5.88 -18.92
C LEU A 251 -2.96 -6.84 -18.49
N GLY A 252 -2.74 -7.62 -17.42
CA GLY A 252 -3.74 -8.49 -16.81
C GLY A 252 -3.20 -9.07 -15.50
N ILE A 253 -4.08 -9.26 -14.52
CA ILE A 253 -3.72 -9.72 -13.18
C ILE A 253 -4.71 -10.79 -12.76
N GLY A 254 -4.23 -12.02 -12.54
CA GLY A 254 -4.94 -13.09 -11.86
C GLY A 254 -4.46 -13.19 -10.42
N ALA A 255 -5.38 -13.03 -9.47
CA ALA A 255 -5.08 -13.01 -8.04
C ALA A 255 -5.91 -14.04 -7.27
N GLY A 256 -5.32 -14.65 -6.24
CA GLY A 256 -6.00 -15.46 -5.24
C GLY A 256 -6.61 -16.76 -5.77
N GLN A 257 -6.15 -17.28 -6.91
CA GLN A 257 -6.65 -18.54 -7.46
C GLN A 257 -6.01 -19.73 -6.75
N MET A 258 -6.79 -20.81 -6.62
CA MET A 258 -6.29 -22.10 -6.11
C MET A 258 -5.44 -22.83 -7.16
N SER A 259 -5.78 -22.68 -8.45
CA SER A 259 -5.07 -23.22 -9.63
C SER A 259 -5.22 -22.32 -10.84
#